data_AF-A0A368VQI6-F1
#
_entry.id   AF-A0A368VQI6-F1
#
_cell.length_a   1.000
_cell.length_b   1.000
_cell.length_c   1.000
_cell.angle_alpha   90.00
_cell.angle_beta   90.00
_cell.angle_gamma   90.00
#
_symmetry.space_group_name_H-M   'P 1'
#
loop_
_entity.id
_entity.type
_entity.pdbx_description
1 polymer ?
#
loop_
_entity_poly.entity_id
_entity_poly.type
_entity_poly.pdbx_seq_one_letter_code
_entity_poly.pdbx_strand_id
1 'polypeptide(L)'
;MMLTFLIAFFFSMISIAFIPILRKTLHPLEILSCGLLMASLEQFAYAVLTVNLQLVKASENPFEFFALKLEQVILAPIIILFGLFVLFSDSRRPLSKAIALAGTVFALWGVQYLYDLSGTIQFVKWSWGYDWIKDAALLAISIGFLALFRKFLRWQEVSHDPVPSDSL
;
A
#
# COMPACT_ATOMS: atom_id res chain seq x y z
N MET A 1 -24.41 3.07 -4.59
CA MET A 1 -24.08 3.48 -3.21
C MET A 1 -23.84 2.28 -2.28
N MET A 2 -24.81 1.40 -1.97
CA MET A 2 -24.52 0.19 -1.14
C MET A 2 -23.67 -0.87 -1.87
N LEU A 3 -23.85 -1.01 -3.19
CA LEU A 3 -23.11 -1.99 -4.00
C LEU A 3 -21.58 -1.74 -3.99
N THR A 4 -21.14 -0.48 -4.12
CA THR A 4 -19.72 -0.11 -4.08
C THR A 4 -19.07 -0.52 -2.77
N PHE A 5 -19.77 -0.30 -1.65
CA PHE A 5 -19.31 -0.73 -0.34
C PHE A 5 -19.19 -2.26 -0.24
N LEU A 6 -20.19 -3.01 -0.71
CA LEU A 6 -20.14 -4.48 -0.71
C LEU A 6 -18.99 -5.02 -1.58
N ILE A 7 -18.74 -4.40 -2.73
CA ILE A 7 -17.62 -4.73 -3.61
C ILE A 7 -16.29 -4.44 -2.89
N ALA A 8 -16.11 -3.25 -2.34
CA ALA A 8 -14.90 -2.87 -1.61
C ALA A 8 -14.64 -3.80 -0.41
N PHE A 9 -15.70 -4.17 0.32
CA PHE A 9 -15.64 -5.12 1.43
C PHE A 9 -15.21 -6.51 0.96
N PHE A 10 -15.82 -7.03 -0.12
CA PHE A 10 -15.47 -8.32 -0.68
C PHE A 10 -14.01 -8.37 -1.15
N PHE A 11 -13.54 -7.36 -1.88
CA PHE A 11 -12.15 -7.26 -2.29
C PHE A 11 -11.20 -7.13 -1.10
N SER A 12 -11.56 -6.37 -0.08
CA SER A 12 -10.77 -6.26 1.16
C SER A 12 -10.63 -7.61 1.87
N MET A 13 -11.70 -8.40 1.94
CA MET A 13 -11.69 -9.75 2.52
C MET A 13 -10.77 -10.69 1.72
N ILE A 14 -10.85 -10.64 0.39
CA ILE A 14 -9.95 -11.39 -0.49
C ILE A 14 -8.50 -10.97 -0.23
N SER A 15 -8.21 -9.67 -0.22
CA SER A 15 -6.87 -9.14 0.03
C SER A 15 -6.31 -9.60 1.38
N ILE A 16 -7.12 -9.63 2.44
CA ILE A 16 -6.71 -10.14 3.75
C ILE A 16 -6.40 -11.65 3.67
N ALA A 17 -7.20 -12.43 2.94
CA ALA A 17 -6.96 -13.86 2.76
C ALA A 17 -5.62 -14.17 2.07
N PHE A 18 -5.03 -13.19 1.38
CA PHE A 18 -3.72 -13.30 0.74
C PHE A 18 -2.52 -13.02 1.67
N ILE A 19 -2.72 -12.51 2.89
CA ILE A 19 -1.63 -12.26 3.85
C ILE A 19 -0.71 -13.48 4.08
N PRO A 20 -1.22 -14.73 4.19
CA PRO A 20 -0.37 -15.92 4.33
C PRO A 20 0.62 -16.11 3.18
N ILE A 21 0.30 -15.63 1.97
CA ILE A 21 1.22 -15.69 0.82
C ILE A 21 2.35 -14.68 0.98
N LEU A 22 2.05 -13.46 1.45
CA LEU A 22 3.05 -12.42 1.72
C LEU A 22 4.09 -12.90 2.73
N ARG A 23 3.66 -13.69 3.73
CA ARG A 23 4.53 -14.29 4.76
C ARG A 23 5.61 -15.24 4.22
N LYS A 24 5.52 -15.68 2.97
CA LYS A 24 6.57 -16.51 2.34
C LYS A 24 7.85 -15.72 2.04
N THR A 25 7.81 -14.39 2.04
CA THR A 25 8.96 -13.53 1.71
C THR A 25 9.11 -12.33 2.63
N LEU A 26 8.01 -11.85 3.22
CA LEU A 26 8.01 -10.73 4.15
C LEU A 26 7.81 -11.22 5.59
N HIS A 27 8.59 -10.70 6.52
CA HIS A 27 8.40 -10.98 7.94
C HIS A 27 7.08 -10.35 8.44
N PRO A 28 6.34 -10.95 9.39
CA PRO A 28 5.08 -10.37 9.88
C PRO A 28 5.19 -8.92 10.36
N LEU A 29 6.32 -8.56 11.01
CA LEU A 29 6.59 -7.17 11.40
C LEU A 29 6.72 -6.24 10.20
N GLU A 30 7.36 -6.68 9.11
CA GLU A 30 7.47 -5.90 7.86
C GLU A 30 6.11 -5.64 7.24
N ILE A 31 5.25 -6.67 7.20
CA ILE A 31 3.89 -6.59 6.68
C ILE A 31 3.09 -5.57 7.50
N LEU A 32 3.16 -5.66 8.83
CA LEU A 32 2.44 -4.76 9.74
C LEU A 32 2.95 -3.33 9.63
N SER A 33 4.26 -3.11 9.74
CA SER A 33 4.84 -1.77 9.75
C SER A 33 4.67 -1.08 8.40
N CYS A 34 4.90 -1.80 7.30
CA CYS A 34 4.72 -1.25 5.97
C CYS A 34 3.23 -1.03 5.66
N GLY A 35 2.35 -1.94 6.07
CA GLY A 35 0.90 -1.77 5.90
C GLY A 35 0.37 -0.53 6.63
N LEU A 36 0.78 -0.34 7.89
CA LEU A 36 0.43 0.84 8.69
C LEU A 36 1.00 2.14 8.09
N LEU A 37 2.24 2.11 7.62
CA LEU A 37 2.84 3.25 6.92
C LEU A 37 2.01 3.62 5.69
N MET A 38 1.64 2.64 4.86
CA MET A 38 0.86 2.90 3.65
C MET A 38 -0.52 3.43 3.94
N ALA A 39 -1.23 2.82 4.90
CA ALA A 39 -2.54 3.31 5.32
C ALA A 39 -2.47 4.75 5.82
N SER A 40 -1.42 5.08 6.58
CA SER A 40 -1.20 6.43 7.10
C SER A 40 -0.90 7.43 5.97
N LEU A 41 0.02 7.07 5.06
CA LEU A 41 0.39 7.93 3.93
C LEU A 41 -0.79 8.18 2.98
N GLU A 42 -1.59 7.17 2.67
CA GLU A 42 -2.80 7.34 1.86
C GLU A 42 -3.82 8.25 2.55
N GLN A 43 -4.06 8.06 3.85
CA GLN A 43 -4.96 8.94 4.59
C GLN A 43 -4.47 10.39 4.62
N PHE A 44 -3.17 10.62 4.81
CA PHE A 44 -2.58 11.95 4.75
C PHE A 44 -2.66 12.56 3.36
N ALA A 45 -2.33 11.79 2.32
CA ALA A 45 -2.44 12.24 0.94
C ALA A 45 -3.89 12.64 0.62
N TYR A 46 -4.85 11.79 0.95
CA TYR A 46 -6.26 12.07 0.75
C TYR A 46 -6.74 13.31 1.53
N ALA A 47 -6.34 13.46 2.80
CA ALA A 47 -6.69 14.63 3.60
C ALA A 47 -6.11 15.93 3.00
N VAL A 48 -4.87 15.90 2.51
CA VAL A 48 -4.26 17.06 1.83
C VAL A 48 -5.02 17.39 0.55
N LEU A 49 -5.33 16.39 -0.27
CA LEU A 49 -6.02 16.59 -1.56
C LEU A 49 -7.46 17.10 -1.38
N THR A 50 -8.15 16.69 -0.33
CA THR A 50 -9.57 16.99 -0.12
C THR A 50 -9.81 18.20 0.77
N VAL A 51 -9.14 18.26 1.93
CA VAL A 51 -9.35 19.31 2.93
C VAL A 51 -8.50 20.55 2.62
N ASN A 52 -7.21 20.35 2.34
CA ASN A 52 -6.29 21.49 2.21
C ASN A 52 -6.33 22.10 0.80
N LEU A 53 -6.30 21.26 -0.23
CA LEU A 53 -6.19 21.73 -1.62
C LEU A 53 -7.52 21.72 -2.38
N GLN A 54 -8.56 21.06 -1.86
CA GLN A 54 -9.88 20.94 -2.48
C GLN A 54 -9.83 20.47 -3.95
N LEU A 55 -8.85 19.63 -4.27
CA LEU A 55 -8.63 19.10 -5.62
C LEU A 55 -9.55 17.91 -5.91
N VAL A 56 -10.01 17.25 -4.84
CA VAL A 56 -10.87 16.07 -4.83
C VAL A 56 -12.03 16.31 -3.87
N LYS A 57 -13.25 15.96 -4.29
CA LYS A 57 -14.44 15.97 -3.43
C LYS A 57 -14.86 14.54 -3.09
N ALA A 58 -15.15 14.33 -1.82
CA ALA A 58 -15.71 13.08 -1.32
C ALA A 58 -17.23 13.06 -1.52
N SER A 59 -17.80 11.89 -1.76
CA SER A 59 -19.25 11.70 -1.68
C SER A 59 -19.76 11.99 -0.26
N GLU A 60 -20.95 12.60 -0.18
CA GLU A 60 -21.67 12.83 1.09
C GLU A 60 -22.29 11.53 1.64
N ASN A 61 -22.31 10.45 0.85
CA ASN A 61 -22.91 9.20 1.29
C ASN A 61 -21.97 8.41 2.23
N PRO A 62 -22.46 8.01 3.43
CA PRO A 62 -21.63 7.29 4.39
C PRO A 62 -21.10 5.96 3.87
N PHE A 63 -21.86 5.23 3.05
CA PHE A 63 -21.40 3.95 2.48
C PHE A 63 -20.22 4.11 1.53
N GLU A 64 -20.20 5.20 0.76
CA GLU A 64 -19.12 5.51 -0.17
C GLU A 64 -17.89 6.00 0.57
N PHE A 65 -18.08 6.79 1.63
CA PHE A 65 -17.01 7.12 2.58
C PHE A 65 -16.37 5.87 3.19
N PHE A 66 -17.17 4.91 3.66
CA PHE A 66 -16.64 3.66 4.20
C PHE A 66 -15.96 2.78 3.14
N ALA A 67 -16.48 2.75 1.91
CA ALA A 67 -15.83 2.03 0.81
C ALA A 67 -14.43 2.61 0.54
N LEU A 68 -14.32 3.93 0.48
CA LEU A 68 -13.05 4.63 0.33
C LEU A 68 -12.10 4.33 1.50
N LYS A 69 -12.59 4.32 2.74
CA LYS A 69 -11.75 3.99 3.90
C LYS A 69 -11.26 2.56 3.90
N LEU A 70 -12.07 1.60 3.45
CA LEU A 70 -11.64 0.22 3.25
C LEU A 70 -10.52 0.13 2.21
N GLU A 71 -10.61 0.92 1.14
CA GLU A 71 -9.53 0.99 0.17
C GLU A 71 -8.23 1.54 0.76
N GLN A 72 -8.29 2.70 1.41
CA GLN A 72 -7.12 3.36 2.00
C GLN A 72 -6.43 2.52 3.10
N VAL A 73 -7.21 1.79 3.90
CA VAL A 73 -6.71 1.07 5.08
C VAL A 73 -6.32 -0.37 4.77
N ILE A 74 -6.97 -1.01 3.80
CA ILE A 74 -6.80 -2.45 3.55
C ILE A 74 -6.33 -2.71 2.12
N LEU A 75 -7.11 -2.27 1.13
CA LEU A 75 -6.90 -2.68 -0.26
C LEU A 75 -5.57 -2.11 -0.81
N ALA A 76 -5.36 -0.80 -0.72
CA ALA A 76 -4.16 -0.15 -1.23
C ALA A 76 -2.88 -0.64 -0.51
N PRO A 77 -2.83 -0.72 0.85
CA PRO A 77 -1.69 -1.30 1.55
C PRO A 77 -1.38 -2.74 1.11
N ILE A 78 -2.39 -3.59 0.91
CA ILE A 78 -2.17 -4.98 0.50
C ILE A 78 -1.68 -5.06 -0.95
N ILE A 79 -2.22 -4.26 -1.87
CA ILE A 79 -1.75 -4.18 -3.27
C ILE A 79 -0.26 -3.78 -3.31
N ILE A 80 0.13 -2.80 -2.50
CA ILE A 80 1.53 -2.37 -2.39
C ILE A 80 2.41 -3.47 -1.79
N LEU A 81 1.97 -4.10 -0.69
CA LEU A 81 2.68 -5.22 -0.07
C LEU A 81 2.89 -6.38 -1.06
N PHE A 82 1.95 -6.61 -1.98
CA PHE A 82 2.13 -7.57 -3.07
C PHE A 82 3.23 -7.17 -4.06
N GLY A 83 3.29 -5.90 -4.45
CA GLY A 83 4.39 -5.37 -5.26
C GLY A 83 5.74 -5.57 -4.58
N LEU A 84 5.81 -5.28 -3.27
CA LEU A 84 7.01 -5.49 -2.45
C LEU A 84 7.36 -6.98 -2.32
N PHE A 85 6.37 -7.85 -2.12
CA PHE A 85 6.57 -9.30 -2.07
C PHE A 85 7.27 -9.81 -3.34
N VAL A 86 6.83 -9.37 -4.52
CA VAL A 86 7.48 -9.77 -5.78
C VAL A 86 8.87 -9.16 -5.92
N LEU A 87 9.04 -7.88 -5.56
CA LEU A 87 10.32 -7.17 -5.63
C LEU A 87 11.41 -7.84 -4.77
N PHE A 88 11.06 -8.21 -3.54
CA PHE A 88 11.96 -8.81 -2.57
C PHE A 88 12.04 -10.34 -2.64
N SER A 89 11.37 -10.97 -3.62
CA SER A 89 11.50 -12.40 -3.86
C SER A 89 12.80 -12.71 -4.61
N ASP A 90 13.60 -13.62 -4.08
CA ASP A 90 14.89 -14.02 -4.68
C ASP A 90 14.71 -14.86 -5.96
N SER A 91 13.56 -15.52 -6.14
CA SER A 91 13.32 -16.44 -7.26
C SER A 91 12.88 -15.76 -8.57
N ARG A 92 12.66 -14.44 -8.56
CA ARG A 92 12.04 -13.71 -9.69
C ARG A 92 13.08 -12.94 -10.50
N ARG A 93 12.97 -13.02 -11.84
CA ARG A 93 13.81 -12.28 -12.78
C ARG A 93 13.60 -10.75 -12.66
N PRO A 94 14.61 -9.91 -12.96
CA PRO A 94 14.46 -8.44 -12.89
C PRO A 94 13.27 -7.89 -13.70
N LEU A 95 13.04 -8.45 -14.89
CA LEU A 95 11.91 -8.03 -15.74
C LEU A 95 10.56 -8.31 -15.07
N SER A 96 10.39 -9.45 -14.40
CA SER A 96 9.11 -9.75 -13.72
C SER A 96 8.90 -8.89 -12.49
N LYS A 97 9.97 -8.45 -11.81
CA LYS A 97 9.89 -7.44 -10.74
C LYS A 97 9.43 -6.09 -11.28
N ALA A 98 9.99 -5.63 -12.40
CA ALA A 98 9.58 -4.38 -13.03
C ALA A 98 8.10 -4.42 -13.48
N ILE A 99 7.68 -5.51 -14.13
CA ILE A 99 6.28 -5.72 -14.53
C ILE A 99 5.37 -5.76 -13.31
N ALA A 100 5.76 -6.41 -12.22
CA ALA A 100 4.97 -6.45 -10.99
C ALA A 100 4.81 -5.07 -10.36
N LEU A 101 5.88 -4.27 -10.28
CA LEU A 101 5.80 -2.90 -9.76
C LEU A 101 4.91 -2.01 -10.63
N ALA A 102 5.05 -2.08 -11.96
CA ALA A 102 4.16 -1.38 -12.87
C ALA A 102 2.70 -1.85 -12.68
N GLY A 103 2.49 -3.17 -12.56
CA GLY A 103 1.20 -3.77 -12.29
C GLY A 103 0.59 -3.32 -10.97
N THR A 104 1.40 -3.11 -9.92
CA THR A 104 0.95 -2.57 -8.63
C THR A 104 0.41 -1.15 -8.80
N VAL A 105 1.15 -0.27 -9.49
CA VAL A 105 0.69 1.11 -9.76
C VAL A 105 -0.58 1.11 -10.61
N PHE A 106 -0.63 0.29 -11.68
CA PHE A 106 -1.84 0.13 -12.50
C PHE A 106 -3.03 -0.40 -11.71
N ALA A 107 -2.81 -1.30 -10.74
CA ALA A 107 -3.88 -1.84 -9.91
C ALA A 107 -4.46 -0.76 -8.99
N LEU A 108 -3.62 0.05 -8.34
CA LEU A 108 -4.07 1.18 -7.51
C LEU A 108 -4.83 2.22 -8.35
N TRP A 109 -4.27 2.58 -9.51
CA TRP A 109 -4.91 3.49 -10.45
C TRP A 109 -6.27 2.95 -10.93
N GLY A 110 -6.36 1.65 -11.23
CA GLY A 110 -7.60 0.98 -11.60
C GLY A 110 -8.66 0.99 -10.49
N VAL A 111 -8.24 0.85 -9.23
CA VAL A 111 -9.14 0.96 -8.08
C VAL A 111 -9.70 2.37 -7.95
N GLN A 112 -8.86 3.41 -8.08
CA GLN A 112 -9.32 4.80 -8.07
C GLN A 112 -10.25 5.10 -9.25
N TYR A 113 -9.97 4.53 -10.42
CA TYR A 113 -10.84 4.59 -11.59
C TYR A 113 -12.24 4.04 -11.32
N LEU A 114 -12.35 2.92 -10.62
CA LEU A 114 -13.64 2.37 -10.21
C LEU A 114 -14.39 3.30 -9.24
N TYR A 115 -13.67 3.98 -8.34
CA TYR A 115 -14.28 4.91 -7.38
C TYR A 115 -14.78 6.22 -8.01
N ASP A 116 -14.10 6.73 -9.04
CA ASP A 116 -14.59 7.87 -9.80
C ASP A 116 -15.83 7.49 -10.63
N LEU A 117 -15.78 6.34 -11.32
CA LEU A 117 -16.94 5.82 -12.05
C LEU A 117 -18.15 5.58 -11.13
N SER A 118 -17.93 5.17 -9.89
CA SER A 118 -19.01 4.99 -8.91
C SER A 118 -19.46 6.29 -8.23
N GLY A 119 -18.84 7.43 -8.55
CA GLY A 119 -19.13 8.74 -7.95
C GLY A 119 -18.69 8.89 -6.50
N THR A 120 -17.89 7.96 -5.99
CA THR A 120 -17.38 7.96 -4.60
C THR A 120 -16.33 9.05 -4.41
N ILE A 121 -15.50 9.23 -5.43
CA ILE A 121 -14.53 10.32 -5.54
C ILE A 121 -14.95 11.16 -6.74
N GLN A 122 -14.83 12.48 -6.63
CA GLN A 122 -14.98 13.38 -7.77
C GLN A 122 -13.73 14.24 -7.91
N PHE A 123 -13.03 14.09 -9.03
CA PHE A 123 -11.87 14.92 -9.35
C PHE A 123 -12.33 16.30 -9.86
N VAL A 124 -11.92 17.37 -9.18
CA VAL A 124 -12.33 18.74 -9.52
C VAL A 124 -11.24 19.47 -10.30
N LYS A 125 -10.03 19.52 -9.74
CA LYS A 125 -8.85 20.17 -10.34
C LYS A 125 -7.64 19.23 -10.39
N TRP A 126 -7.85 17.97 -10.03
CA TRP A 126 -6.85 16.93 -10.07
C TRP A 126 -6.97 16.17 -11.38
N SER A 127 -5.83 15.86 -11.99
CA SER A 127 -5.80 15.03 -13.20
C SER A 127 -5.49 13.60 -12.80
N TRP A 128 -6.05 12.65 -13.56
CA TRP A 128 -5.74 11.22 -13.44
C TRP A 128 -4.25 10.90 -13.52
N GLY A 129 -3.47 11.71 -14.24
CA GLY A 129 -2.02 11.53 -14.32
C GLY A 129 -1.30 11.84 -13.01
N TYR A 130 -1.87 12.69 -12.14
CA TYR A 130 -1.28 12.98 -10.84
C TYR A 130 -1.49 11.87 -9.83
N ASP A 131 -2.59 11.11 -9.93
CA ASP A 131 -2.78 9.90 -9.12
C ASP A 131 -1.74 8.84 -9.42
N TRP A 132 -1.39 8.67 -10.69
CA TRP A 132 -0.28 7.80 -11.07
C TRP A 132 1.02 8.18 -10.37
N ILE A 133 1.33 9.48 -10.33
CA ILE A 133 2.54 10.01 -9.68
C ILE A 133 2.45 9.82 -8.16
N LYS A 134 1.28 10.05 -7.56
CA LYS A 134 1.02 9.80 -6.13
C LYS A 134 1.28 8.33 -5.79
N ASP A 135 0.68 7.40 -6.53
CA ASP A 135 0.80 5.96 -6.30
C ASP A 135 2.24 5.47 -6.51
N ALA A 136 2.93 5.98 -7.52
CA ALA A 136 4.35 5.69 -7.75
C ALA A 136 5.24 6.23 -6.62
N ALA A 137 4.97 7.43 -6.11
CA ALA A 137 5.69 8.01 -4.98
C ALA A 137 5.46 7.22 -3.69
N LEU A 138 4.21 6.81 -3.43
CA LEU A 138 3.84 5.95 -2.32
C LEU A 138 4.61 4.64 -2.37
N LEU A 139 4.61 3.96 -3.53
CA LEU A 139 5.35 2.72 -3.73
C LEU A 139 6.88 2.91 -3.53
N ALA A 140 7.45 3.99 -4.04
CA ALA A 140 8.87 4.31 -3.87
C ALA A 140 9.23 4.52 -2.38
N ILE A 141 8.38 5.21 -1.63
CA ILE A 141 8.52 5.38 -0.18
C ILE A 141 8.42 4.04 0.54
N SER A 142 7.48 3.17 0.17
CA SER A 142 7.36 1.83 0.77
C SER A 142 8.61 0.98 0.54
N ILE A 143 9.16 1.02 -0.68
CA ILE A 143 10.39 0.28 -1.03
C ILE A 143 11.55 0.79 -0.16
N GLY A 144 11.73 2.11 -0.08
CA GLY A 144 12.77 2.73 0.73
C GLY A 144 12.64 2.39 2.22
N PHE A 145 11.43 2.53 2.76
CA PHE A 145 11.13 2.18 4.14
C PHE A 145 11.44 0.72 4.44
N LEU A 146 10.95 -0.22 3.62
CA LEU A 146 11.15 -1.64 3.86
C LEU A 146 12.63 -2.05 3.74
N ALA A 147 13.38 -1.46 2.79
CA ALA A 147 14.81 -1.69 2.65
C ALA A 147 15.59 -1.20 3.89
N LEU A 148 15.26 -0.01 4.41
CA LEU A 148 15.85 0.53 5.64
C LEU A 148 15.47 -0.30 6.87
N PHE A 149 14.21 -0.71 6.97
CA PHE A 149 13.71 -1.52 8.07
C PHE A 149 14.40 -2.88 8.13
N ARG A 150 14.59 -3.54 6.99
CA ARG A 150 15.39 -4.78 6.89
C ARG A 150 16.83 -4.59 7.33
N LYS A 151 17.45 -3.49 6.92
CA LYS A 151 18.82 -3.16 7.32
C LYS A 151 18.92 -2.94 8.84
N PHE A 152 17.93 -2.26 9.42
CA PHE A 152 17.83 -2.04 10.86
C PHE A 152 17.67 -3.35 11.64
N LEU A 153 16.76 -4.24 11.22
CA LEU A 153 16.56 -5.54 11.86
C LEU A 153 17.83 -6.39 11.86
N ARG A 154 18.55 -6.45 10.73
CA ARG A 154 19.83 -7.16 10.63
C ARG A 154 20.91 -6.57 11.54
N TRP A 155 20.93 -5.25 11.69
CA TRP A 155 21.89 -4.58 12.57
C TRP A 155 21.65 -4.92 14.04
N GLN A 156 20.39 -4.99 14.47
CA GLN A 156 20.04 -5.39 15.84
C GLN A 156 20.44 -6.84 16.16
N GLU A 157 20.26 -7.75 15.19
CA GLU A 157 20.63 -9.15 15.33
C GLU A 157 22.16 -9.32 15.51
N VAL A 158 22.98 -8.60 14.72
CA VAL A 158 24.45 -8.61 14.83
C VAL A 158 24.95 -7.98 16.14
N SER A 159 24.27 -6.97 16.68
CA SER A 159 24.66 -6.33 17.95
C SER A 159 24.34 -7.15 19.20
N HIS A 160 23.58 -8.24 19.07
CA HIS A 160 23.20 -9.12 20.18
C HIS A 160 24.00 -10.42 20.26
N ASP A 161 24.95 -10.66 19.35
CA ASP A 161 25.90 -11.76 19.51
C ASP A 161 26.80 -11.50 20.75
N PRO A 162 26.80 -12.39 21.76
CA PRO A 162 27.67 -12.22 22.92
C PRO A 162 29.13 -12.28 22.47
N VAL A 163 29.93 -11.33 22.95
CA VAL A 163 31.40 -11.38 22.85
C VAL A 163 31.85 -12.78 23.32
N PRO A 164 32.67 -13.50 22.54
CA PRO A 164 33.15 -14.81 22.95
C PRO A 164 33.82 -14.69 24.32
N SER A 165 33.33 -15.48 25.28
CA SER A 165 33.87 -15.57 26.64
C SER A 165 35.32 -16.06 26.69
N ASP A 166 35.93 -16.39 25.55
CA ASP A 166 37.31 -16.87 25.42
C ASP A 166 38.35 -15.74 25.41
N SER A 167 37.97 -14.53 25.83
CA SER A 167 38.85 -13.35 25.88
C SER A 167 39.07 -12.76 27.29
N LEU A 168 38.80 -13.53 28.36
CA LEU A 168 39.16 -13.19 29.73
C LEU A 168 40.07 -14.24 30.37
#